data_AF-A0A7V8YUF6-F1
#
_entry.id   AF-A0A7V8YUF6-F1
#
_cell.length_a   1.000
_cell.length_b   1.000
_cell.length_c   1.000
_cell.angle_alpha   90.00
_cell.angle_beta   90.00
_cell.angle_gamma   90.00
#
_symmetry.space_group_name_H-M   'P 1'
#
loop_
_entity.id
_entity.type
_entity.pdbx_description
1 polymer ?
#
loop_
_entity_poly.entity_id
_entity_poly.type
_entity_poly.pdbx_seq_one_letter_code
_entity_poly.pdbx_strand_id
1 'polypeptide(L)'
;MAAERNDFNINLGDTIYSDSEIGGLPPALTVPAKWAKYRRNLAFGHLRNLRRSAGLYSHWDDHEFINDFSRVEHGPAIYAAGVAAFRDYAPVSYSTRDGLYRTARWGKHLELVFLDERSFRSAKASAGGLA
;
A
#
# COMPACT_ATOMS: atom_id res chain seq x y z
N MET A 1 -15.60 8.15 -9.17
CA MET A 1 -14.52 8.85 -8.44
C MET A 1 -14.03 10.12 -9.13
N ALA A 2 -13.36 10.11 -10.30
CA ALA A 2 -12.87 11.36 -10.90
C ALA A 2 -13.98 12.39 -11.24
N ALA A 3 -15.21 11.92 -11.51
CA ALA A 3 -16.37 12.76 -11.78
C ALA A 3 -17.05 13.30 -10.49
N GLU A 4 -16.72 12.77 -9.31
CA GLU A 4 -17.38 13.12 -8.04
C GLU A 4 -16.95 14.48 -7.48
N ARG A 5 -15.88 15.08 -8.02
CA ARG A 5 -15.32 16.36 -7.55
C ARG A 5 -14.92 16.35 -6.06
N ASN A 6 -14.39 15.23 -5.58
CA ASN A 6 -13.90 15.09 -4.20
C ASN A 6 -12.76 16.08 -3.91
N ASP A 7 -12.72 16.62 -2.68
CA ASP A 7 -11.61 17.46 -2.20
C ASP A 7 -10.28 16.68 -2.11
N PHE A 8 -10.37 15.40 -1.74
CA PHE A 8 -9.29 14.43 -1.74
C PHE A 8 -9.82 13.02 -1.90
N ASN A 9 -8.94 12.07 -2.17
CA ASN A 9 -9.24 10.65 -2.18
C ASN A 9 -8.30 9.91 -1.22
N ILE A 10 -8.71 8.73 -0.77
CA ILE A 10 -7.86 7.82 0.02
C ILE A 10 -7.81 6.49 -0.72
N ASN A 11 -6.59 6.00 -1.00
CA ASN A 11 -6.36 4.63 -1.43
C ASN A 11 -5.89 3.81 -0.23
N LEU A 12 -6.66 2.80 0.17
CA LEU A 12 -6.43 2.04 1.40
C LEU A 12 -5.46 0.86 1.24
N GLY A 13 -4.93 0.60 0.06
CA GLY A 13 -3.98 -0.48 -0.17
C GLY A 13 -4.08 -1.06 -1.56
N ASP A 14 -3.45 -2.22 -1.75
CA ASP A 14 -3.64 -3.10 -2.89
C ASP A 14 -3.39 -2.45 -4.26
N THR A 15 -2.45 -1.51 -4.30
CA THR A 15 -2.13 -0.75 -5.51
C THR A 15 -1.47 -1.64 -6.56
N ILE A 16 -0.61 -2.58 -6.13
CA ILE A 16 0.27 -3.34 -7.04
C ILE A 16 -0.01 -4.82 -7.13
N TYR A 17 -0.71 -5.44 -6.17
CA TYR A 17 -0.91 -6.90 -6.16
C TYR A 17 0.40 -7.65 -6.42
N SER A 18 1.36 -7.50 -5.50
CA SER A 18 2.73 -8.01 -5.62
C SER A 18 2.79 -9.50 -5.91
N ASP A 19 1.88 -10.28 -5.35
CA ASP A 19 1.73 -11.73 -5.53
C ASP A 19 0.98 -12.13 -6.81
N SER A 20 0.26 -11.21 -7.45
CA SER A 20 -0.56 -11.56 -8.63
C SER A 20 0.27 -11.80 -9.88
N GLU A 21 -0.08 -12.84 -10.65
CA GLU A 21 0.51 -13.10 -11.97
C GLU A 21 -0.27 -12.45 -13.12
N ILE A 22 -1.32 -11.68 -12.78
CA ILE A 22 -2.23 -11.08 -13.76
C ILE A 22 -1.44 -10.20 -14.75
N GLY A 23 -1.71 -10.43 -16.03
CA GLY A 23 -1.08 -9.68 -17.10
C GLY A 23 0.36 -10.09 -17.40
N GLY A 24 0.80 -11.27 -16.94
CA GLY A 24 2.07 -11.89 -17.33
C GLY A 24 3.30 -11.34 -16.60
N LEU A 25 3.11 -10.60 -15.50
CA LEU A 25 4.22 -10.22 -14.62
C LEU A 25 4.35 -11.25 -13.50
N PRO A 26 5.56 -11.74 -13.19
CA PRO A 26 5.76 -12.65 -12.07
C PRO A 26 5.47 -11.95 -10.73
N PRO A 27 5.36 -12.71 -9.64
CA PRO A 27 5.31 -12.15 -8.30
C PRO A 27 6.50 -11.22 -8.03
N ALA A 28 6.21 -10.07 -7.44
CA ALA A 28 7.14 -8.97 -7.20
C ALA A 28 7.68 -9.00 -5.76
N LEU A 29 8.76 -9.76 -5.58
CA LEU A 29 9.40 -9.95 -4.27
C LEU A 29 10.59 -9.01 -4.02
N THR A 30 11.10 -8.36 -5.07
CA THR A 30 12.23 -7.42 -4.99
C THR A 30 11.78 -6.00 -5.31
N VAL A 31 12.55 -4.99 -4.86
CA VAL A 31 12.27 -3.58 -5.14
C VAL A 31 12.09 -3.31 -6.64
N PRO A 32 12.99 -3.74 -7.55
CA PRO A 32 12.81 -3.50 -8.99
C PRO A 32 11.55 -4.15 -9.56
N ALA A 33 11.17 -5.34 -9.09
CA ALA A 33 9.95 -6.02 -9.53
C ALA A 33 8.69 -5.29 -9.02
N LYS A 34 8.70 -4.80 -7.78
CA LYS A 34 7.60 -4.00 -7.22
C LYS A 34 7.45 -2.67 -7.96
N TRP A 35 8.56 -2.01 -8.31
CA TRP A 35 8.54 -0.83 -9.17
C TRP A 35 7.92 -1.12 -10.55
N ALA A 36 8.19 -2.28 -11.15
CA ALA A 36 7.58 -2.65 -12.43
C ALA A 36 6.05 -2.73 -12.32
N LYS A 37 5.52 -3.29 -11.22
CA LYS A 37 4.08 -3.32 -10.96
C LYS A 37 3.50 -1.93 -10.66
N TYR A 38 4.20 -1.08 -9.89
CA TYR A 38 3.78 0.31 -9.72
C TYR A 38 3.70 1.06 -11.05
N ARG A 39 4.74 1.00 -11.88
CA ARG A 39 4.75 1.66 -13.20
C ARG A 39 3.58 1.21 -14.06
N ARG A 40 3.28 -0.09 -14.07
CA ARG A 40 2.14 -0.64 -14.81
C ARG A 40 0.81 -0.13 -14.27
N ASN A 41 0.54 -0.31 -12.98
CA ASN A 41 -0.78 -0.03 -12.42
C ASN A 41 -1.06 1.47 -12.35
N LEU A 42 -0.05 2.29 -12.04
CA LEU A 42 -0.18 3.74 -12.06
C LEU A 42 -0.29 4.32 -13.48
N ALA A 43 0.03 3.55 -14.52
CA ALA A 43 -0.18 3.96 -15.90
C ALA A 43 -1.64 3.82 -16.36
N PHE A 44 -2.50 3.09 -15.64
CA PHE A 44 -3.91 2.95 -16.01
C PHE A 44 -4.61 4.31 -16.10
N GLY A 45 -5.28 4.55 -17.23
CA GLY A 45 -5.87 5.86 -17.54
C GLY A 45 -6.84 6.35 -16.47
N HIS A 46 -7.69 5.47 -15.95
CA HIS A 46 -8.64 5.83 -14.88
C HIS A 46 -7.94 6.24 -13.58
N LEU A 47 -6.88 5.54 -13.18
CA LEU A 47 -6.12 5.88 -11.97
C LEU A 47 -5.32 7.18 -12.15
N ARG A 48 -4.75 7.39 -13.34
CA ARG A 48 -4.10 8.68 -13.69
C ARG A 48 -5.08 9.84 -13.63
N ASN A 49 -6.29 9.65 -14.17
CA ASN A 49 -7.33 10.69 -14.15
C ASN A 49 -7.79 11.00 -12.71
N LEU A 50 -7.94 9.98 -11.87
CA LEU A 50 -8.26 10.17 -10.45
C LEU A 50 -7.16 10.95 -9.70
N ARG A 51 -5.89 10.56 -9.89
CA ARG A 51 -4.74 11.23 -9.25
C ARG A 51 -4.53 12.67 -9.73
N ARG A 52 -5.09 13.03 -10.88
CA ARG A 52 -5.08 14.40 -11.42
C ARG A 52 -6.24 15.25 -10.89
N SER A 53 -7.35 14.64 -10.47
CA SER A 53 -8.55 15.40 -10.11
C SER A 53 -8.48 15.99 -8.70
N ALA A 54 -7.77 15.36 -7.77
CA ALA A 54 -7.60 15.81 -6.39
C ALA A 54 -6.39 15.14 -5.73
N GLY A 55 -6.03 15.59 -4.52
CA GLY A 55 -5.02 14.91 -3.70
C GLY A 55 -5.39 13.46 -3.40
N LEU A 56 -4.40 12.57 -3.34
CA LEU A 56 -4.59 11.15 -3.03
C LEU A 56 -3.71 10.75 -1.83
N TYR A 57 -4.33 10.50 -0.68
CA TYR A 57 -3.66 9.83 0.44
C TYR A 57 -3.51 8.36 0.10
N SER A 58 -2.27 7.87 0.05
CA SER A 58 -1.99 6.47 -0.22
C SER A 58 -1.69 5.71 1.08
N HIS A 59 -2.18 4.49 1.18
CA HIS A 59 -1.87 3.53 2.20
C HIS A 59 -1.51 2.19 1.54
N TRP A 60 -0.80 1.32 2.25
CA TRP A 60 -0.56 -0.04 1.80
C TRP A 60 -1.57 -0.99 2.42
N ASP A 61 -1.72 -2.15 1.85
CA ASP A 61 -2.22 -3.33 2.55
C ASP A 61 -1.32 -4.53 2.21
N ASP A 62 -1.77 -5.77 2.44
CA ASP A 62 -0.90 -6.94 2.28
C ASP A 62 -0.37 -7.12 0.86
N HIS A 63 -1.17 -6.84 -0.17
CA HIS A 63 -0.77 -6.99 -1.56
C HIS A 63 0.32 -5.99 -2.03
N GLU A 64 0.70 -4.99 -1.23
CA GLU A 64 1.97 -4.28 -1.41
C GLU A 64 3.20 -5.16 -1.12
N PHE A 65 3.01 -6.21 -0.33
CA PHE A 65 4.00 -7.20 0.06
C PHE A 65 3.75 -8.51 -0.69
N ILE A 66 2.71 -9.25 -0.27
CA ILE A 66 2.10 -10.48 -0.83
C ILE A 66 0.77 -10.75 -0.08
N ASN A 67 -0.16 -11.49 -0.68
CA ASN A 67 -1.45 -11.86 -0.06
C ASN A 67 -1.31 -12.32 1.41
N ASP A 68 -2.19 -11.83 2.29
CA ASP A 68 -2.25 -12.16 3.72
C ASP A 68 -1.02 -11.77 4.56
N PHE A 69 -0.09 -10.98 4.02
CA PHE A 69 1.23 -10.73 4.60
C PHE A 69 1.21 -10.37 6.10
N SER A 70 2.04 -11.09 6.86
CA SER A 70 2.62 -10.63 8.12
C SER A 70 4.14 -10.74 8.08
N ARG A 71 4.84 -9.86 8.79
CA ARG A 71 6.32 -9.89 8.88
C ARG A 71 6.83 -11.17 9.54
N VAL A 72 6.05 -11.73 10.46
CA VAL A 72 6.38 -12.97 11.18
C VAL A 72 6.35 -14.18 10.24
N GLU A 73 5.35 -14.26 9.35
CA GLU A 73 5.19 -15.41 8.44
C GLU A 73 6.11 -15.34 7.21
N HIS A 74 6.46 -14.14 6.75
CA HIS A 74 7.15 -13.94 5.46
C HIS A 74 8.52 -13.27 5.54
N GLY A 75 8.94 -12.87 6.74
CA GLY A 75 10.28 -12.41 7.03
C GLY A 75 10.59 -10.97 6.59
N PRO A 76 11.79 -10.49 6.95
CA PRO A 76 12.16 -9.08 6.82
C PRO A 76 12.51 -8.63 5.40
N ALA A 77 12.89 -9.55 4.50
CA ALA A 77 13.31 -9.20 3.15
C ALA A 77 12.15 -8.69 2.29
N ILE A 78 11.01 -9.40 2.29
CA ILE A 78 9.79 -8.98 1.58
C ILE A 78 9.27 -7.68 2.17
N TYR A 79 9.30 -7.56 3.51
CA TYR A 79 8.93 -6.31 4.20
C TYR A 79 9.78 -5.14 3.73
N ALA A 80 11.11 -5.25 3.77
CA ALA A 80 12.01 -4.17 3.38
C ALA A 80 11.81 -3.77 1.91
N ALA A 81 11.60 -4.74 1.02
CA ALA A 81 11.31 -4.47 -0.39
C ALA A 81 9.98 -3.73 -0.58
N GLY A 82 8.92 -4.12 0.14
CA GLY A 82 7.63 -3.45 0.13
C GLY A 82 7.70 -2.01 0.66
N VAL A 83 8.33 -1.81 1.82
CA VAL A 83 8.53 -0.49 2.43
C VAL A 83 9.29 0.44 1.49
N ALA A 84 10.40 -0.02 0.90
CA ALA A 84 11.18 0.79 -0.04
C ALA A 84 10.35 1.16 -1.27
N ALA A 85 9.79 0.17 -1.97
CA ALA A 85 9.05 0.41 -3.20
C ALA A 85 7.80 1.29 -2.99
N PHE A 86 7.07 1.11 -1.89
CA PHE A 86 5.90 1.94 -1.57
C PHE A 86 6.31 3.41 -1.40
N ARG A 87 7.37 3.67 -0.63
CA ARG A 87 7.87 5.02 -0.37
C ARG A 87 8.41 5.74 -1.61
N ASP A 88 8.86 4.99 -2.62
CA ASP A 88 9.30 5.57 -3.89
C ASP A 88 8.12 6.07 -4.75
N TYR A 89 6.91 5.52 -4.56
CA TYR A 89 5.72 5.82 -5.38
C TYR A 89 4.57 6.51 -4.63
N ALA A 90 4.65 6.58 -3.30
CA ALA A 90 3.67 7.21 -2.44
C ALA A 90 4.32 8.31 -1.56
N PRO A 91 3.77 9.53 -1.53
CA PRO A 91 4.29 10.60 -0.69
C PRO A 91 3.84 10.40 0.77
N VAL A 92 4.53 9.53 1.48
CA VAL A 92 4.21 9.16 2.87
C VAL A 92 5.41 9.32 3.80
N SER A 93 5.14 9.69 5.05
CA SER A 93 6.10 9.54 6.14
C SER A 93 6.21 8.08 6.54
N TYR A 94 7.42 7.62 6.83
CA TYR A 94 7.66 6.30 7.41
C TYR A 94 8.76 6.37 8.45
N SER A 95 8.55 5.69 9.59
CA SER A 95 9.59 5.44 10.59
C SER A 95 9.56 3.97 11.02
N THR A 96 10.66 3.44 11.55
CA THR A 96 10.66 2.08 12.10
C THR A 96 9.80 1.95 13.36
N ARG A 97 9.52 3.08 14.04
CA ARG A 97 8.70 3.14 15.26
C ARG A 97 7.21 3.14 14.94
N ASP A 98 6.80 3.94 13.94
CA ASP A 98 5.39 4.23 13.67
C ASP A 98 4.91 3.60 12.35
N GLY A 99 5.81 3.05 11.54
CA GLY A 99 5.45 2.48 10.26
C GLY A 99 4.88 3.58 9.35
N LEU A 100 3.72 3.33 8.74
CA LEU A 100 2.92 4.33 8.02
C LEU A 100 1.90 5.09 8.89
N TYR A 101 1.85 4.83 10.19
CA TYR A 101 0.95 5.55 11.06
C TYR A 101 1.19 7.05 10.93
N ARG A 102 0.13 7.79 10.67
CA ARG A 102 0.14 9.25 10.57
C ARG A 102 -1.26 9.79 10.71
N THR A 103 -1.37 11.06 11.02
CA THR A 103 -2.63 11.79 10.94
C THR A 103 -2.55 12.92 9.93
N ALA A 104 -3.70 13.35 9.43
CA ALA A 104 -3.82 14.52 8.58
C ALA A 104 -5.07 15.31 8.96
N ARG A 105 -4.90 16.59 9.29
CA ARG A 105 -6.00 17.48 9.65
C ARG A 105 -6.47 18.28 8.43
N TRP A 106 -7.77 18.26 8.18
CA TRP A 106 -8.46 19.05 7.17
C TRP A 106 -9.28 20.17 7.84
N GLY A 107 -8.62 21.31 8.03
CA GLY A 107 -9.20 22.47 8.71
C GLY A 107 -9.63 22.14 10.14
N LYS A 108 -10.77 22.67 10.57
CA LYS A 108 -11.34 22.42 11.91
C LYS A 108 -12.36 21.28 11.94
N HIS A 109 -12.63 20.65 10.80
CA HIS A 109 -13.80 19.79 10.62
C HIS A 109 -13.46 18.30 10.55
N LEU A 110 -12.21 17.95 10.24
CA LEU A 110 -11.83 16.56 10.02
C LEU A 110 -10.38 16.30 10.45
N GLU A 111 -10.19 15.23 11.22
CA GLU A 111 -8.89 14.61 11.48
C GLU A 111 -8.94 13.20 10.88
N LEU A 112 -8.02 12.90 9.98
CA LEU A 112 -7.84 11.56 9.43
C LEU A 112 -6.76 10.85 10.21
N VAL A 113 -7.04 9.61 10.66
CA VAL A 113 -6.07 8.75 11.33
C VAL A 113 -5.80 7.54 10.44
N PHE A 114 -4.57 7.42 9.94
CA PHE A 114 -4.13 6.29 9.13
C PHE A 114 -3.40 5.30 10.04
N LEU A 115 -4.00 4.13 10.24
CA LEU A 115 -3.38 3.05 11.01
C LEU A 115 -2.51 2.20 10.09
N ASP A 116 -1.40 1.67 10.61
CA ASP A 116 -0.56 0.73 9.87
C ASP A 116 -0.77 -0.69 10.42
N GLU A 117 -1.50 -1.49 9.65
CA GLU A 117 -1.89 -2.83 10.06
C GLU A 117 -0.90 -3.91 9.59
N ARG A 118 0.15 -3.57 8.83
CA ARG A 118 1.10 -4.55 8.26
C ARG A 118 2.49 -4.49 8.88
N SER A 119 2.94 -3.33 9.38
CA SER A 119 4.26 -3.21 10.02
C SER A 119 4.38 -3.95 11.36
N PHE A 120 3.27 -4.06 12.09
CA PHE A 120 3.27 -4.44 13.51
C PHE A 120 2.39 -5.64 13.85
N ARG A 121 1.61 -6.16 12.89
CA ARG A 121 0.74 -7.30 13.16
C ARG A 121 1.52 -8.56 13.52
N SER A 122 0.93 -9.35 14.39
CA SER A 122 1.31 -10.75 14.59
C SER A 122 0.94 -11.59 13.36
N ALA A 123 1.35 -12.85 13.37
CA ALA A 123 0.80 -13.84 12.45
C ALA A 123 -0.74 -13.92 12.59
N LYS A 124 -1.42 -14.30 11.51
CA LYS A 124 -2.87 -14.58 11.56
C LYS A 124 -3.16 -15.82 12.44
N ALA A 125 -4.34 -15.88 13.03
CA ALA A 125 -4.71 -16.99 13.94
C ALA A 125 -4.60 -18.38 13.27
N SER A 126 -4.95 -18.46 11.98
CA SER A 126 -4.89 -19.69 11.19
C SER A 126 -3.47 -20.10 10.77
N ALA A 127 -2.44 -19.27 11.00
CA ALA A 127 -1.05 -19.61 10.65
C ALA A 127 -0.54 -20.85 11.41
N GLY A 128 -1.16 -21.19 12.55
CA GLY A 128 -0.89 -22.40 13.32
C GLY A 128 -1.81 -23.60 13.03
N GLY A 129 -2.66 -23.53 12.00
CA GLY A 129 -3.56 -24.64 11.63
C GLY A 129 -4.82 -24.80 12.49
N LEU A 130 -5.15 -23.82 13.32
CA LEU A 130 -6.43 -23.76 14.03
C LEU A 130 -7.44 -23.05 13.12
N ALA A 131 -8.24 -23.84 12.42
CA ALA A 131 -9.48 -23.41 11.76
C ALA A 131 -10.68 -23.76 12.66
#